data_AF-A0A8S1BFU3-F1
#
_entry.id   AF-A0A8S1BFU3-F1
#
_cell.length_a   1.000
_cell.length_b   1.000
_cell.length_c   1.000
_cell.angle_alpha   90.00
_cell.angle_beta   90.00
_cell.angle_gamma   90.00
#
_symmetry.space_group_name_H-M   'P 1'
#
loop_
_entity.id
_entity.type
_entity.pdbx_description
1 polymer ?
#
loop_
_entity_poly.entity_id
_entity_poly.type
_entity_poly.pdbx_seq_one_letter_code
_entity_poly.pdbx_strand_id
1 'polypeptide(L)'
;MGLVLRRFTNLLFFIIGEIKAARVSRLGHMERIGEDQPVKRLGQPLRRQPVGRPRYYWKDEVAKDMIEVPDWSKLAQNRKEWQILMSEAKTRFGSLSYRSK
;
A
#
# COMPACT_ATOMS: atom_id res chain seq x y z
N MET A 1 17.91 5.24 -29.36
CA MET A 1 18.17 5.03 -27.91
C MET A 1 17.08 5.55 -26.96
N GLY A 2 16.15 6.45 -27.34
CA GLY A 2 15.17 7.04 -26.40
C GLY A 2 13.88 6.24 -26.13
N LEU A 3 13.44 5.37 -27.05
CA LEU A 3 12.18 4.62 -26.93
C LEU A 3 12.25 3.43 -25.96
N VAL A 4 13.41 2.77 -25.88
CA VAL A 4 13.63 1.60 -25.01
C VAL A 4 13.67 2.05 -23.55
N LEU A 5 14.45 3.10 -23.23
CA LEU A 5 14.52 3.68 -21.89
C LEU A 5 13.16 4.19 -21.40
N ARG A 6 12.38 4.87 -22.25
CA ARG A 6 11.00 5.31 -21.89
C ARG A 6 10.05 4.14 -21.60
N ARG A 7 10.16 3.02 -22.32
CA ARG A 7 9.35 1.82 -22.03
C ARG A 7 9.70 1.19 -20.68
N PHE A 8 10.99 1.12 -20.35
CA PHE A 8 11.44 0.59 -19.05
C PHE A 8 11.04 1.46 -17.87
N THR A 9 11.17 2.79 -17.99
CA THR A 9 10.76 3.71 -16.91
C THR A 9 9.25 3.62 -16.67
N ASN A 10 8.44 3.59 -17.73
CA ASN A 10 6.98 3.49 -17.61
C ASN A 10 6.55 2.18 -16.96
N LEU A 11 7.20 1.06 -17.31
CA LEU A 11 6.95 -0.24 -16.70
C LEU A 11 7.35 -0.26 -15.23
N LEU A 12 8.48 0.35 -14.87
CA LEU A 12 8.94 0.44 -13.49
C LEU A 12 7.96 1.24 -12.62
N PHE A 13 7.50 2.41 -13.10
CA PHE A 13 6.50 3.22 -12.40
C PHE A 13 5.19 2.46 -12.21
N PHE A 14 4.74 1.72 -13.24
CA PHE A 14 3.55 0.89 -13.16
C PHE A 14 3.66 -0.20 -12.08
N ILE A 15 4.77 -0.95 -12.07
CA ILE A 15 5.00 -2.01 -11.08
C ILE A 15 5.08 -1.43 -9.66
N ILE A 16 5.76 -0.30 -9.49
CA ILE A 16 5.84 0.39 -8.20
C ILE A 16 4.45 0.83 -7.73
N GLY A 17 3.63 1.38 -8.64
CA GLY A 17 2.26 1.80 -8.35
C GLY A 17 1.38 0.65 -7.87
N GLU A 18 1.42 -0.49 -8.55
CA GLU A 18 0.66 -1.70 -8.17
C GLU A 18 1.10 -2.24 -6.80
N ILE A 19 2.42 -2.32 -6.55
CA ILE A 19 2.95 -2.78 -5.26
C ILE A 19 2.49 -1.86 -4.13
N LYS A 20 2.56 -0.54 -4.32
CA LYS A 20 2.08 0.44 -3.34
C LYS A 20 0.58 0.30 -3.11
N ALA A 21 -0.23 0.26 -4.17
CA ALA A 21 -1.68 0.13 -4.04
C ALA A 21 -2.12 -1.16 -3.31
N ALA A 22 -1.46 -2.29 -3.58
CA ALA A 22 -1.70 -3.54 -2.86
C ALA A 22 -1.35 -3.42 -1.36
N ARG A 23 -0.27 -2.72 -1.05
CA ARG A 23 0.19 -2.46 0.32
C ARG A 23 -0.83 -1.63 1.12
N VAL A 24 -1.34 -0.55 0.52
CA VAL A 24 -2.38 0.31 1.09
C VAL A 24 -3.69 -0.48 1.25
N SER A 25 -4.08 -1.27 0.25
CA SER A 25 -5.29 -2.09 0.34
C SER A 25 -5.25 -3.04 1.54
N ARG A 26 -4.11 -3.71 1.74
CA ARG A 26 -3.89 -4.60 2.88
C ARG A 26 -3.95 -3.86 4.21
N LEU A 27 -3.42 -2.63 4.29
CA LEU A 27 -3.52 -1.80 5.49
C LEU A 27 -4.97 -1.54 5.86
N GLY A 28 -5.78 -1.04 4.92
CA GLY A 28 -7.19 -0.77 5.19
C GLY A 28 -7.99 -2.03 5.54
N HIS A 29 -7.60 -3.20 5.03
CA HIS A 29 -8.17 -4.47 5.49
C HIS A 29 -7.78 -4.78 6.95
N MET A 30 -6.51 -4.62 7.32
CA MET A 30 -6.01 -4.88 8.68
C MET A 30 -6.60 -3.92 9.74
N GLU A 31 -6.84 -2.65 9.38
CA GLU A 31 -7.48 -1.67 10.26
C GLU A 31 -8.94 -2.02 10.56
N ARG A 32 -9.65 -2.59 9.57
CA ARG A 32 -11.06 -3.00 9.71
C ARG A 32 -11.23 -4.37 10.35
N ILE A 33 -10.19 -5.20 10.33
CA ILE A 33 -10.19 -6.48 11.04
C ILE A 33 -10.10 -6.20 12.55
N GLY A 34 -11.04 -6.77 13.31
CA GLY A 34 -11.02 -6.76 14.78
C GLY A 34 -9.75 -7.39 15.34
N GLU A 35 -9.30 -6.91 16.50
CA GLU A 35 -8.00 -7.26 17.09
C GLU A 35 -7.82 -8.75 17.38
N ASP A 36 -8.91 -9.46 17.70
CA ASP A 36 -8.88 -10.89 18.04
C ASP A 36 -8.65 -11.83 16.85
N GLN A 37 -8.81 -11.33 15.63
CA GLN A 37 -8.75 -12.15 14.44
C GLN A 37 -7.31 -12.64 14.17
N PRO A 38 -7.11 -13.95 13.93
CA PRO A 38 -5.78 -14.54 13.71
C PRO A 38 -5.05 -13.92 12.50
N VAL A 39 -5.79 -13.44 11.50
CA VAL A 39 -5.25 -12.73 10.32
C VAL A 39 -4.47 -11.47 10.73
N LYS A 40 -4.94 -10.74 11.75
CA LYS A 40 -4.27 -9.53 12.23
C LYS A 40 -2.99 -9.87 12.99
N ARG A 41 -3.00 -10.95 13.79
CA ARG A 41 -1.81 -11.47 14.48
C ARG A 41 -0.74 -11.99 13.50
N LEU A 42 -1.14 -12.72 12.47
CA LEU A 42 -0.23 -13.23 11.44
C LEU A 42 0.28 -12.13 10.50
N GLY A 43 -0.54 -11.10 10.27
CA GLY A 43 -0.20 -9.94 9.46
C GLY A 43 0.78 -8.96 10.12
N GLN A 44 0.95 -9.05 11.44
CA GLN A 44 1.83 -8.19 12.21
C GLN A 44 2.97 -9.05 12.80
N PRO A 45 4.19 -8.99 12.23
CA PRO A 45 5.30 -9.77 12.78
C PRO A 45 5.59 -9.31 14.22
N LEU A 46 5.17 -10.10 15.20
CA LEU A 46 5.28 -9.86 16.66
C LEU A 46 6.72 -9.88 17.22
N ARG A 47 7.76 -10.01 16.39
CA ARG A 47 9.14 -10.28 16.86
C ARG A 47 9.98 -9.01 17.00
N ARG A 48 10.72 -8.96 18.12
CA ARG A 48 11.86 -8.05 18.34
C ARG A 48 12.84 -8.17 17.18
N GLN A 49 13.31 -7.02 16.67
CA GLN A 49 14.29 -6.97 15.59
C GLN A 49 15.58 -7.67 16.04
N PRO A 50 16.08 -8.69 15.32
CA PRO A 50 17.43 -9.16 15.55
C PRO A 50 18.41 -8.04 15.18
N VAL A 51 19.35 -7.76 16.08
CA VAL A 51 20.37 -6.70 15.89
C VAL A 51 21.27 -7.08 14.70
N GLY A 52 21.42 -6.19 13.73
CA GLY A 52 22.23 -6.41 12.53
C GLY A 52 21.56 -5.89 11.26
N ARG A 53 21.17 -6.80 10.35
CA ARG A 53 20.64 -6.44 9.03
C ARG A 53 19.29 -5.68 9.16
N PRO A 54 19.18 -4.46 8.63
CA PRO A 54 17.89 -3.79 8.49
C PRO A 54 16.93 -4.68 7.69
N ARG A 55 15.83 -5.11 8.30
CA ARG A 55 14.72 -5.74 7.59
C ARG A 55 13.67 -4.69 7.29
N TYR A 56 13.20 -4.67 6.05
CA TYR A 56 12.04 -3.89 5.64
C TYR A 56 10.79 -4.46 6.33
N TYR A 57 10.21 -3.72 7.27
CA TYR A 57 8.91 -4.06 7.84
C TYR A 57 7.83 -3.48 6.95
N TRP A 58 6.85 -4.31 6.62
CA TRP A 58 5.67 -3.88 5.85
C TRP A 58 4.98 -2.67 6.50
N LYS A 59 4.89 -2.59 7.84
CA LYS A 59 4.30 -1.44 8.53
C LYS A 59 5.08 -0.14 8.31
N ASP A 60 6.41 -0.17 8.42
CA ASP A 60 7.26 1.00 8.23
C ASP A 60 7.20 1.49 6.78
N GLU A 61 7.14 0.53 5.85
CA GLU A 61 7.02 0.76 4.42
C GLU A 61 5.65 1.34 4.04
N VAL A 62 4.57 0.87 4.67
CA VAL A 62 3.24 1.50 4.56
C VAL A 62 3.24 2.91 5.15
N ALA A 63 3.87 3.10 6.31
CA ALA A 63 3.92 4.40 6.98
C ALA A 63 4.58 5.45 6.07
N LYS A 64 5.67 5.08 5.38
CA LYS A 64 6.31 5.94 4.36
C LYS A 64 5.36 6.29 3.21
N ASP A 65 4.59 5.31 2.71
CA ASP A 65 3.62 5.54 1.64
C ASP A 65 2.41 6.39 2.10
N MET A 66 2.13 6.44 3.41
CA MET A 66 1.01 7.17 4.02
C MET A 66 1.41 8.51 4.64
N ILE A 67 2.68 8.93 4.59
CA ILE A 67 3.16 10.19 5.19
C ILE A 67 2.36 11.40 4.69
N GLU A 68 1.95 11.40 3.42
CA GLU A 68 1.19 12.50 2.80
C GLU A 68 -0.32 12.45 3.09
N VAL A 69 -0.81 11.39 3.75
CA VAL A 69 -2.24 11.18 4.04
C VAL A 69 -2.50 11.40 5.53
N PRO A 70 -2.93 12.60 5.95
CA PRO A 70 -3.29 12.84 7.34
C PRO A 70 -4.50 11.98 7.75
N ASP A 71 -4.52 11.55 9.02
CA ASP A 71 -5.61 10.76 9.61
C ASP A 71 -6.02 9.50 8.81
N TRP A 72 -5.08 8.90 8.08
CA TRP A 72 -5.33 7.73 7.23
C TRP A 72 -6.00 6.56 7.96
N SER A 73 -5.78 6.38 9.28
CA SER A 73 -6.42 5.32 10.07
C SER A 73 -7.93 5.53 10.19
N LYS A 74 -8.41 6.78 10.33
CA LYS A 74 -9.85 7.09 10.30
C LYS A 74 -10.42 6.87 8.90
N LEU A 75 -9.71 7.33 7.86
CA LEU A 75 -10.08 7.09 6.46
C LEU A 75 -10.17 5.60 6.13
N ALA A 76 -9.28 4.78 6.71
CA ALA A 76 -9.25 3.33 6.50
C ALA A 76 -10.50 2.61 7.03
N GLN A 77 -11.16 3.16 8.03
CA GLN A 77 -12.43 2.64 8.54
C GLN A 77 -13.58 2.91 7.56
N ASN A 78 -13.56 4.07 6.88
CA ASN A 78 -14.55 4.39 5.85
C ASN A 78 -14.20 3.73 4.51
N ARG A 79 -14.88 2.62 4.20
CA ARG A 79 -14.63 1.84 2.99
C ARG A 79 -14.75 2.65 1.68
N LYS A 80 -15.68 3.63 1.63
CA LYS A 80 -15.90 4.43 0.42
C LYS A 80 -14.76 5.42 0.20
N GLU A 81 -14.42 6.18 1.24
CA GLU A 81 -13.29 7.13 1.20
C GLU A 81 -11.96 6.41 0.94
N TRP A 82 -11.76 5.24 1.56
CA TRP A 82 -10.58 4.42 1.32
C TRP A 82 -10.46 3.95 -0.14
N GLN A 83 -11.58 3.59 -0.76
CA GLN A 83 -11.59 3.23 -2.19
C GLN A 83 -11.26 4.40 -3.10
N ILE A 84 -11.76 5.60 -2.78
CA ILE A 84 -11.44 6.83 -3.54
C ILE A 84 -9.95 7.11 -3.44
N LEU A 85 -9.38 7.10 -2.23
CA LEU A 85 -7.94 7.31 -2.01
C LEU A 85 -7.09 6.28 -2.77
N MET A 86 -7.49 5.01 -2.75
CA MET A 86 -6.82 3.99 -3.54
C MET A 86 -6.91 4.25 -5.05
N SER A 87 -8.04 4.74 -5.55
CA SER A 87 -8.23 5.07 -6.96
C SER A 87 -7.38 6.28 -7.40
N GLU A 88 -7.25 7.28 -6.54
CA GLU A 88 -6.41 8.45 -6.76
C GLU A 88 -4.93 8.06 -6.75
N ALA A 89 -4.51 7.27 -5.76
CA ALA A 89 -3.14 6.76 -5.69
C ALA A 89 -2.78 5.95 -6.95
N LYS A 90 -3.67 5.04 -7.36
CA LYS A 90 -3.53 4.27 -8.60
C LYS A 90 -3.41 5.17 -9.83
N THR A 91 -4.20 6.23 -9.91
CA THR A 91 -4.15 7.19 -11.01
C THR A 91 -2.84 7.99 -11.03
N ARG A 92 -2.39 8.47 -9.87
CA ARG A 92 -1.16 9.26 -9.70
C ARG A 92 0.12 8.45 -9.95
N PHE A 93 0.10 7.13 -9.68
CA PHE A 93 1.22 6.21 -9.92
C PHE A 93 1.11 5.39 -11.22
N GLY A 94 0.10 5.65 -12.06
CA GLY A 94 0.03 5.11 -13.42
C GLY A 94 -0.67 3.76 -13.60
N SER A 95 -1.49 3.30 -12.66
CA SER A 95 -2.34 2.11 -12.83
C SER A 95 -3.79 2.50 -13.14
N LEU A 96 -4.15 2.50 -14.42
CA LEU A 96 -5.55 2.42 -14.86
C LEU A 96 -6.02 0.96 -14.78
N SER A 97 -6.96 0.65 -13.88
CA SER A 97 -8.19 -0.09 -14.22
C SER A 97 -9.14 -0.15 -13.03
N TYR A 98 -10.09 0.78 -12.98
CA TYR A 98 -11.34 0.58 -12.26
C TYR A 98 -12.29 -0.16 -13.22
N ARG A 99 -12.43 -1.48 -13.05
CA ARG A 99 -13.54 -2.21 -13.66
C ARG A 99 -14.77 -1.96 -12.79
N SER A 100 -15.54 -0.95 -13.19
CA SER A 100 -16.97 -0.87 -12.91
C SER A 100 -17.66 -2.00 -13.68
N LYS A 101 -18.21 -2.97 -12.94
CA LYS A 101 -19.48 -3.67 -13.17
C LYS A 101 -19.65 -4.72 -12.08
#